data_AF-A0A1A8UW67-F1
#
_entry.id   AF-A0A1A8UW67-F1
#
_cell.length_a   1.000
_cell.length_b   1.000
_cell.length_c   1.000
_cell.angle_alpha   90.00
_cell.angle_beta   90.00
_cell.angle_gamma   90.00
#
_symmetry.space_group_name_H-M   'P 1'
#
loop_
_entity.id
_entity.type
_entity.pdbx_description
1 polymer ?
#
loop_
_entity_poly.entity_id
_entity_poly.type
_entity_poly.pdbx_seq_one_letter_code
_entity_poly.pdbx_strand_id
1 'polypeptide(L)'
;MEEGLNEVDKRLNTMEVSQTSLAKQNEALREKVMYLENYTRRQNIRILGIPENAEGPRPTEFIAKLLIDVFGEDNFERPLSIESTGAWSLNQQMATTDHSPLWSNSTTFKPKS
;
A
#
# COMPACT_ATOMS: atom_id res chain seq x y z
N MET A 1 -42.47 33.21 -11.88
CA MET A 1 -41.03 33.46 -12.06
C MET A 1 -40.30 33.30 -10.73
N GLU A 2 -40.72 34.00 -9.68
CA GLU A 2 -40.18 33.88 -8.31
C GLU A 2 -40.20 32.45 -7.72
N GLU A 3 -41.28 31.71 -7.91
CA GLU A 3 -41.41 30.35 -7.34
C GLU A 3 -40.42 29.34 -7.94
N GLY A 4 -40.18 29.44 -9.25
CA GLY A 4 -39.17 28.61 -9.93
C GLY A 4 -37.74 28.98 -9.54
N LEU A 5 -37.48 30.26 -9.23
CA LEU A 5 -36.18 30.70 -8.72
C LEU A 5 -35.90 30.08 -7.33
N ASN A 6 -36.88 30.15 -6.43
CA ASN A 6 -36.79 29.55 -5.10
C ASN A 6 -36.61 28.02 -5.13
N GLU A 7 -37.21 27.33 -6.10
CA GLU A 7 -37.02 25.89 -6.28
C GLU A 7 -35.59 25.55 -6.76
N VAL A 8 -35.08 26.33 -7.72
CA VAL A 8 -33.71 26.18 -8.21
C VAL A 8 -32.71 26.44 -7.09
N ASP A 9 -32.89 27.50 -6.29
CA ASP A 9 -32.01 27.81 -5.15
C ASP A 9 -31.99 26.69 -4.10
N LYS A 10 -33.14 26.08 -3.81
CA LYS A 10 -33.22 24.92 -2.89
C LYS A 10 -32.45 23.72 -3.43
N ARG A 11 -32.58 23.43 -4.73
CA ARG A 11 -31.87 22.32 -5.38
C ARG A 11 -30.36 22.58 -5.42
N LEU A 12 -29.96 23.82 -5.70
CA LEU A 12 -28.57 24.24 -5.71
C LEU A 12 -27.94 24.09 -4.33
N ASN A 13 -28.59 24.59 -3.28
CA ASN A 13 -28.11 24.41 -1.90
C ASN A 13 -28.02 22.93 -1.50
N THR A 14 -29.04 22.13 -1.83
CA THR A 14 -29.00 20.68 -1.57
C THR A 14 -27.82 20.00 -2.27
N MET A 15 -27.56 20.39 -3.52
CA MET A 15 -26.44 19.89 -4.30
C MET A 15 -25.09 20.30 -3.67
N GLU A 16 -24.92 21.56 -3.26
CA GLU A 16 -23.70 22.04 -2.60
C GLU A 16 -23.42 21.32 -1.28
N VAL A 17 -24.45 21.11 -0.46
CA VAL A 17 -24.33 20.31 0.78
C VAL A 17 -23.92 18.87 0.47
N SER A 18 -24.50 18.26 -0.57
CA SER A 18 -24.12 16.91 -0.97
C SER A 18 -22.68 16.85 -1.49
N GLN A 19 -22.24 17.83 -2.27
CA GLN A 19 -20.89 17.92 -2.82
C GLN A 19 -19.86 18.05 -1.70
N THR A 20 -20.10 18.95 -0.74
CA THR A 20 -19.19 19.16 0.40
C THR A 20 -19.13 17.93 1.30
N SER A 21 -20.25 17.23 1.52
CA SER A 21 -20.29 15.97 2.24
C SER A 21 -19.48 14.88 1.55
N LEU A 22 -19.68 14.71 0.23
CA LEU A 22 -18.94 13.72 -0.56
C LEU A 22 -17.44 14.02 -0.61
N ALA A 23 -17.05 15.30 -0.73
CA ALA A 23 -15.66 15.71 -0.70
C ALA A 23 -14.99 15.30 0.63
N LYS A 24 -15.66 15.57 1.76
CA LYS A 24 -15.18 15.17 3.09
C LYS A 24 -15.06 13.66 3.25
N GLN A 25 -16.05 12.90 2.78
CA GLN A 25 -16.01 11.43 2.86
C GLN A 25 -14.89 10.86 2.00
N ASN A 26 -14.68 11.40 0.79
CA ASN A 26 -13.59 10.98 -0.09
C ASN A 26 -12.23 11.27 0.54
N GLU A 27 -12.04 12.42 1.17
CA GLU A 27 -10.82 12.76 1.89
C GLU A 27 -10.55 11.78 3.04
N ALA A 28 -11.55 11.55 3.91
CA ALA A 28 -11.42 10.60 5.01
C ALA A 28 -11.12 9.16 4.54
N LEU A 29 -11.72 8.74 3.42
CA LEU A 29 -11.43 7.42 2.83
C LEU A 29 -10.01 7.35 2.28
N ARG A 30 -9.51 8.40 1.64
CA ARG A 30 -8.13 8.47 1.13
C ARG A 30 -7.11 8.40 2.27
N GLU A 31 -7.33 9.15 3.35
CA GLU A 31 -6.49 9.08 4.54
C GLU A 31 -6.48 7.67 5.15
N LYS A 32 -7.66 7.03 5.25
CA LYS A 32 -7.78 5.67 5.76
C LYS A 32 -7.04 4.66 4.88
N VAL A 33 -7.17 4.77 3.55
CA VAL A 33 -6.44 3.90 2.62
C VAL A 33 -4.94 4.09 2.79
N MET A 34 -4.46 5.33 2.76
CA MET A 34 -3.04 5.64 2.95
C MET A 34 -2.51 5.07 4.27
N TYR A 35 -3.26 5.22 5.36
CA TYR A 35 -2.90 4.66 6.66
C TYR A 35 -2.81 3.12 6.60
N LEU A 36 -3.81 2.45 6.04
CA LEU A 36 -3.84 0.99 5.97
C LEU A 36 -2.74 0.42 5.06
N GLU A 37 -2.44 1.09 3.94
CA GLU A 37 -1.34 0.70 3.06
C GLU A 37 0.01 0.85 3.76
N ASN A 38 0.24 1.99 4.42
CA ASN A 38 1.46 2.22 5.18
C ASN A 38 1.59 1.24 6.34
N TYR A 39 0.49 0.97 7.05
CA TYR A 39 0.48 0.02 8.16
C TYR A 39 0.84 -1.39 7.69
N THR A 40 0.23 -1.85 6.60
CA THR A 40 0.47 -3.19 6.03
C THR A 40 1.89 -3.34 5.50
N ARG A 41 2.53 -2.27 5.02
CA ARG A 41 3.91 -2.31 4.50
C ARG A 41 4.97 -1.85 5.50
N ARG A 42 4.61 -1.51 6.74
CA ARG A 42 5.51 -0.89 7.71
C ARG A 42 6.74 -1.75 8.04
N GLN A 43 6.60 -3.07 7.98
CA GLN A 43 7.68 -4.01 8.25
C GLN A 43 8.35 -4.53 6.97
N ASN A 44 7.91 -4.09 5.80
CA ASN A 44 8.52 -4.50 4.54
C ASN A 44 9.82 -3.73 4.35
N ILE A 45 10.91 -4.46 4.16
CA ILE A 45 12.21 -3.91 3.77
C ILE A 45 12.49 -4.18 2.30
N ARG A 46 13.21 -3.27 1.63
CA ARG A 46 13.63 -3.44 0.24
C ARG A 46 15.15 -3.58 0.18
N ILE A 47 15.60 -4.73 -0.29
CA ILE A 47 17.02 -5.03 -0.48
C ILE A 47 17.31 -4.91 -1.98
N LEU A 48 18.33 -4.13 -2.33
CA LEU A 48 18.72 -3.84 -3.72
C LEU A 48 20.14 -4.36 -3.98
N GLY A 49 20.45 -4.63 -5.25
CA GLY A 49 21.79 -5.06 -5.66
C GLY A 49 22.08 -6.56 -5.45
N ILE A 50 21.06 -7.36 -5.14
CA ILE A 50 21.17 -8.82 -5.13
C ILE A 50 21.04 -9.34 -6.57
N PRO A 51 21.99 -10.16 -7.06
CA PRO A 51 21.88 -10.80 -8.37
C PRO A 51 20.61 -11.65 -8.46
N GLU A 52 20.00 -11.68 -9.64
CA GLU A 52 18.79 -12.47 -9.86
C GLU A 52 19.05 -13.96 -9.57
N ASN A 53 18.10 -14.61 -8.90
CA ASN A 53 18.16 -16.01 -8.48
C ASN A 53 19.27 -16.37 -7.46
N ALA A 54 20.00 -15.40 -6.91
CA ALA A 54 21.01 -15.65 -5.86
C ALA A 54 20.40 -16.29 -4.59
N GLU A 55 19.12 -16.04 -4.35
CA GLU A 55 18.35 -16.52 -3.20
C GLU A 55 18.09 -18.04 -3.26
N GLY A 56 18.16 -18.64 -4.45
CA GLY A 56 17.88 -20.06 -4.66
C GLY A 56 16.43 -20.45 -4.29
N PRO A 57 16.19 -21.73 -3.93
CA PRO A 57 14.83 -22.24 -3.69
C PRO A 57 14.24 -21.83 -2.34
N ARG A 58 15.04 -21.23 -1.44
CA ARG A 58 14.63 -20.88 -0.06
C ARG A 58 14.95 -19.41 0.25
N PRO A 59 14.24 -18.48 -0.39
CA PRO A 59 14.56 -17.05 -0.30
C PRO A 59 14.41 -16.46 1.10
N THR A 60 13.45 -16.93 1.91
CA THR A 60 13.30 -16.49 3.32
C THR A 60 14.52 -16.84 4.16
N GLU A 61 15.08 -18.04 4.01
CA GLU A 61 16.30 -18.44 4.72
C GLU A 61 17.52 -17.65 4.23
N PHE A 62 17.62 -17.42 2.92
CA PHE A 62 18.70 -16.61 2.34
C PHE A 62 18.70 -15.19 2.91
N ILE A 63 17.55 -14.52 2.94
CA ILE A 63 17.47 -13.15 3.46
C ILE A 63 17.71 -13.11 4.97
N ALA A 64 17.18 -14.06 5.74
CA ALA A 64 17.44 -14.12 7.17
C ALA A 64 18.94 -14.26 7.46
N LYS A 65 19.61 -15.15 6.73
CA LYS A 65 21.06 -15.31 6.82
C LYS A 65 21.80 -14.04 6.38
N LEU A 66 21.43 -13.43 5.26
CA LEU A 66 22.05 -12.18 4.79
C LEU A 66 21.98 -11.07 5.84
N LEU A 67 20.83 -10.90 6.50
CA LEU A 67 20.68 -9.91 7.56
C LEU A 67 21.55 -10.23 8.77
N ILE A 68 21.63 -11.50 9.17
CA ILE A 68 22.53 -11.95 10.24
C ILE A 68 24.00 -11.70 9.86
N ASP A 69 24.40 -12.03 8.64
CA ASP A 69 25.79 -11.85 8.16
C ASP A 69 26.19 -10.37 8.12
N VAL A 70 25.25 -9.46 7.80
CA VAL A 70 25.51 -8.01 7.72
C VAL A 70 25.52 -7.34 9.08
N PHE A 71 24.54 -7.67 9.94
CA PHE A 71 24.36 -6.99 11.23
C PHE A 71 25.02 -7.72 12.40
N GLY A 72 25.36 -9.00 12.26
CA GLY A 72 25.86 -9.85 13.35
C GLY A 72 24.74 -10.43 14.22
N GLU A 73 24.93 -11.67 14.70
CA GLU A 73 23.93 -12.41 15.49
C GLU A 73 23.55 -11.69 16.80
N ASP A 74 24.52 -11.06 17.47
CA ASP A 74 24.34 -10.40 18.76
C ASP A 74 23.42 -9.17 18.70
N ASN A 75 23.14 -8.65 17.49
CA ASN A 75 22.29 -7.48 17.29
C ASN A 75 20.80 -7.80 17.17
N PHE A 76 20.42 -9.07 17.33
CA PHE A 76 19.03 -9.50 17.32
C PHE A 76 18.65 -10.11 18.67
N GLU A 77 17.74 -9.46 19.39
CA GLU A 77 17.21 -9.96 20.68
C GLU A 77 16.48 -11.31 20.53
N ARG A 78 16.04 -11.64 19.32
CA ARG A 78 15.29 -12.85 18.98
C ARG A 78 15.70 -13.34 17.59
N PRO A 79 15.58 -14.64 17.30
CA PRO A 79 15.80 -15.16 15.95
C PRO A 79 14.96 -14.40 14.92
N LEU A 80 15.59 -14.01 13.81
CA LEU A 80 14.90 -13.37 12.70
C LEU A 80 13.88 -14.32 12.08
N SER A 81 12.65 -13.84 11.97
CA SER A 81 11.56 -14.54 11.29
C SER A 81 11.10 -13.71 10.11
N ILE A 82 11.17 -14.29 8.90
CA ILE A 82 10.71 -13.65 7.67
C ILE A 82 9.45 -14.38 7.22
N GLU A 83 8.32 -13.67 7.17
CA GLU A 83 7.04 -14.26 6.81
C GLU A 83 6.93 -14.58 5.32
N SER A 84 7.49 -13.70 4.47
CA SER A 84 7.45 -13.87 3.01
C SER A 84 8.55 -13.06 2.33
N THR A 85 8.97 -13.53 1.16
CA THR A 85 9.88 -12.86 0.24
C THR A 85 9.23 -12.79 -1.14
N GLY A 86 9.36 -11.66 -1.83
CA GLY A 86 8.84 -11.49 -3.18
C GLY A 86 9.94 -10.98 -4.12
N ALA A 87 10.08 -11.64 -5.27
CA ALA A 87 10.91 -11.13 -6.35
C ALA A 87 10.19 -9.98 -7.06
N TRP A 88 10.86 -8.83 -7.19
CA TRP A 88 10.34 -7.71 -7.95
C TRP A 88 10.55 -7.98 -9.44
N SER A 89 9.51 -8.40 -10.15
CA SER A 89 9.47 -8.13 -11.59
C SER A 89 9.31 -6.62 -11.74
N LEU A 90 10.32 -5.95 -12.30
CA LEU A 90 10.31 -4.52 -12.55
C LEU A 90 9.24 -4.20 -13.61
N ASN A 91 7.98 -4.06 -13.20
CA ASN A 91 6.96 -3.43 -14.04
C ASN A 91 7.32 -1.94 -14.13
N GLN A 92 8.10 -1.62 -15.15
CA GLN A 92 8.46 -0.27 -15.56
C GLN A 92 7.27 0.39 -16.27
N GLN A 93 6.17 0.56 -15.55
CA GLN A 93 5.09 1.45 -15.95
C GLN A 93 4.72 2.26 -14.70
N MET A 94 4.32 3.51 -14.89
CA MET A 94 3.86 4.44 -13.83
C MET A 94 4.96 5.26 -13.13
N ALA A 95 5.81 5.91 -13.93
CA ALA A 95 6.55 7.12 -13.51
C ALA A 95 5.83 8.43 -13.87
N THR A 96 4.56 8.37 -14.32
CA THR A 96 3.81 9.54 -14.77
C THR A 96 2.35 9.46 -14.32
N THR A 97 2.07 9.67 -13.05
CA THR A 97 0.84 10.31 -12.52
C THR A 97 1.04 10.44 -11.02
N ASP A 98 0.73 11.62 -10.47
CA ASP A 98 0.88 12.08 -9.08
C ASP A 98 -0.04 11.37 -8.07
N HIS A 99 -0.20 10.06 -8.22
CA HIS A 99 -0.93 9.20 -7.32
C HIS A 99 -0.02 8.03 -6.95
N SER A 100 0.23 7.88 -5.65
CA SER A 100 1.00 6.79 -5.07
C SER A 100 0.74 5.47 -5.79
N PRO A 101 1.78 4.78 -6.29
CA PRO A 101 1.61 3.60 -7.13
C PRO A 101 0.84 2.55 -6.34
N LEU A 102 -0.36 2.16 -6.79
CA LEU A 102 -1.14 1.08 -6.19
C LEU A 102 -0.31 -0.22 -6.25
N TRP A 103 0.39 -0.54 -5.17
CA TRP A 103 1.14 -1.78 -5.09
C TRP A 103 0.15 -2.93 -4.91
N SER A 104 -0.18 -3.63 -6.00
CA SER A 104 -0.85 -4.92 -5.93
C SER A 104 0.16 -5.93 -5.38
N ASN A 105 0.10 -6.17 -4.07
CA ASN A 105 0.63 -7.43 -3.56
C ASN A 105 -0.31 -8.53 -4.08
N SER A 106 0.13 -9.29 -5.08
CA SER A 106 -0.49 -10.57 -5.40
C SER A 106 -0.18 -11.60 -4.30
N THR A 107 -0.67 -11.34 -3.09
CA THR A 107 -0.89 -12.38 -2.09
C THR A 107 -2.23 -13.00 -2.45
N THR A 108 -2.22 -14.11 -3.16
CA THR A 108 -3.41 -14.94 -3.35
C THR A 108 -3.79 -15.54 -2.00
N PHE A 109 -4.60 -14.81 -1.25
CA PHE A 109 -5.31 -15.38 -0.11
C PHE A 109 -6.36 -16.33 -0.69
N LYS A 110 -6.04 -17.63 -0.77
CA LYS A 110 -7.06 -18.64 -1.06
C LYS A 110 -7.97 -18.77 0.17
N PRO A 111 -9.28 -18.55 0.06
CA PRO A 111 -10.18 -18.90 1.16
C PRO A 111 -10.12 -20.41 1.40
N LYS A 112 -9.98 -20.81 2.67
CA LYS A 112 -10.21 -22.20 3.06
C LYS A 112 -11.69 -22.53 2.77
N SER A 113 -11.87 -23.67 2.09
CA SER A 113 -13.13 -24.33 1.76
C SER A 113 -14.11 -24.42 2.91
#